data_AF-A0A1F5BVN4-F1
#
_entry.id   AF-A0A1F5BVN4-F1
#
_cell.length_a   1.000
_cell.length_b   1.000
_cell.length_c   1.000
_cell.angle_alpha   90.00
_cell.angle_beta   90.00
_cell.angle_gamma   90.00
#
_symmetry.space_group_name_H-M   'P 1'
#
loop_
_entity.id
_entity.type
_entity.pdbx_description
1 polymer ?
#
loop_
_entity_poly.entity_id
_entity_poly.type
_entity_poly.pdbx_seq_one_letter_code
_entity_poly.pdbx_strand_id
1 'polypeptide(L)'
;MEQSTMVLFVRWLFVDSTLHVAKTWLFFLKFGMDIFSVPLSLRTFWYPWRRYMTGYPRTIDPKILFESLFGNIMSRGIGMILRTFFILLGIIFDAFIFVFGLAALALWVAAPFLSLYMIWAGMKIYFLGHV
;
A
#
# COMPACT_ATOMS: atom_id res chain seq x y z
N MET A 1 -20.03 -18.38 -32.04
CA MET A 1 -21.21 -18.15 -31.19
C MET A 1 -21.28 -16.67 -30.92
N GLU A 2 -22.20 -15.97 -31.58
CA GLU A 2 -22.43 -14.54 -31.31
C GLU A 2 -23.10 -14.41 -29.94
N GLN A 3 -22.38 -13.86 -28.97
CA GLN A 3 -22.96 -13.58 -27.66
C GLN A 3 -23.87 -12.34 -27.79
N SER A 4 -25.06 -12.43 -27.20
CA SER A 4 -25.92 -11.25 -27.03
C SER A 4 -25.16 -10.14 -26.31
N THR A 5 -25.29 -8.92 -26.81
CA THR A 5 -24.66 -7.71 -26.25
C THR A 5 -24.97 -7.53 -24.76
N MET A 6 -26.15 -7.95 -24.30
CA MET A 6 -26.50 -7.91 -22.87
C MET A 6 -25.66 -8.87 -22.02
N VAL A 7 -25.39 -10.08 -22.51
CA VAL A 7 -24.54 -11.06 -21.80
C VAL A 7 -23.11 -10.54 -21.71
N LEU A 8 -22.63 -9.94 -22.79
CA LEU A 8 -21.30 -9.34 -22.85
C LEU A 8 -21.17 -8.17 -21.85
N PHE A 9 -22.20 -7.33 -21.76
CA PHE A 9 -22.25 -6.22 -20.81
C PHE A 9 -22.23 -6.69 -19.35
N VAL A 10 -23.07 -7.67 -18.99
CA VAL A 10 -23.11 -8.21 -17.61
C VAL A 10 -21.77 -8.86 -17.24
N ARG A 11 -21.18 -9.62 -18.16
CA ARG A 11 -19.86 -10.22 -17.96
C ARG A 11 -18.79 -9.14 -17.76
N TRP A 12 -18.79 -8.12 -18.60
CA TRP A 12 -17.83 -7.02 -18.49
C TRP A 12 -17.97 -6.27 -17.16
N LEU A 13 -19.21 -6.01 -16.73
CA LEU A 13 -19.49 -5.23 -15.53
C LEU A 13 -19.05 -5.96 -14.25
N PHE A 14 -19.46 -7.24 -14.10
CA PHE A 14 -19.25 -7.98 -12.86
C PHE A 14 -17.94 -8.76 -12.82
N VAL A 15 -17.42 -9.21 -13.97
CA VAL A 15 -16.24 -10.07 -14.02
C VAL A 15 -15.03 -9.27 -14.48
N ASP A 16 -15.02 -8.82 -15.73
CA ASP A 16 -13.78 -8.29 -16.33
C ASP A 16 -13.35 -6.98 -15.67
N SER A 17 -14.29 -6.05 -15.46
CA SER A 17 -14.02 -4.77 -14.79
C SER A 17 -13.70 -4.93 -13.32
N THR A 18 -14.46 -5.75 -12.57
CA THR A 18 -14.18 -6.00 -11.15
C THR A 18 -12.80 -6.62 -10.95
N LEU A 19 -12.43 -7.59 -11.80
CA LEU A 19 -11.08 -8.16 -11.80
C LEU A 19 -10.02 -7.12 -12.14
N HIS A 20 -10.30 -6.20 -13.07
CA HIS A 20 -9.37 -5.12 -13.39
C HIS A 20 -9.14 -4.19 -12.20
N VAL A 21 -10.22 -3.75 -11.52
CA VAL A 21 -10.14 -2.92 -10.31
C VAL A 21 -9.36 -3.65 -9.21
N ALA A 22 -9.65 -4.94 -8.97
CA ALA A 22 -8.95 -5.73 -7.97
C ALA A 22 -7.46 -5.91 -8.28
N LYS A 23 -7.10 -6.14 -9.55
CA LYS A 23 -5.68 -6.24 -9.97
C LYS A 23 -4.95 -4.91 -9.79
N THR A 24 -5.58 -3.81 -10.17
CA THR A 24 -5.03 -2.46 -9.99
C THR A 24 -4.83 -2.14 -8.51
N TRP A 25 -5.80 -2.51 -7.66
CA TRP A 25 -5.67 -2.37 -6.21
C TRP A 25 -4.48 -3.15 -5.65
N LEU A 26 -4.34 -4.44 -6.00
CA LEU A 26 -3.18 -5.25 -5.60
C LEU A 26 -1.85 -4.67 -6.10
N PHE A 27 -1.85 -4.10 -7.30
CA PHE A 27 -0.68 -3.42 -7.84
C PHE A 27 -0.28 -2.21 -6.98
N PHE A 28 -1.24 -1.40 -6.54
CA PHE A 28 -0.95 -0.26 -5.66
C PHE A 28 -0.41 -0.68 -4.29
N LEU A 29 -0.93 -1.77 -3.71
CA LEU A 29 -0.39 -2.33 -2.45
C LEU A 29 1.06 -2.79 -2.63
N LYS A 30 1.35 -3.50 -3.72
CA LYS A 30 2.73 -3.92 -4.03
C LYS A 30 3.66 -2.72 -4.27
N PHE A 31 3.16 -1.72 -4.99
CA PHE A 31 3.88 -0.49 -5.26
C PHE A 31 4.21 0.29 -3.98
N GLY A 32 3.30 0.32 -3.00
CA GLY A 32 3.55 0.89 -1.68
C GLY A 32 4.73 0.21 -0.99
N MET A 33 4.72 -1.13 -0.94
CA MET A 33 5.83 -1.90 -0.36
C MET A 33 7.19 -1.62 -1.04
N ASP A 34 7.20 -1.42 -2.35
CA ASP A 34 8.41 -1.13 -3.13
C ASP A 34 8.91 0.32 -2.92
N ILE A 35 8.02 1.33 -2.95
CA ILE A 35 8.41 2.75 -2.68
C ILE A 35 9.07 2.88 -1.32
N PHE A 36 8.43 2.35 -0.28
CA PHE A 36 8.94 2.46 1.09
C PHE A 36 10.03 1.43 1.38
N SER A 37 10.37 0.58 0.40
CA SER A 37 11.38 -0.47 0.53
C SER A 37 11.18 -1.30 1.81
N VAL A 38 9.92 -1.59 2.17
CA VAL A 38 9.57 -2.25 3.44
C VAL A 38 10.23 -3.64 3.54
N PRO A 39 10.18 -4.50 2.51
CA PRO A 39 10.82 -5.82 2.59
C PRO A 39 12.35 -5.73 2.77
N LEU A 40 12.99 -4.77 2.11
CA LEU A 40 14.43 -4.55 2.22
C LEU A 40 14.81 -3.97 3.59
N SER A 41 14.01 -3.05 4.11
CA SER A 41 14.20 -2.43 5.42
C SER A 41 14.07 -3.44 6.55
N LEU A 42 13.15 -4.40 6.44
CA LEU A 42 13.04 -5.52 7.39
C LEU A 42 14.25 -6.45 7.32
N ARG A 43 14.70 -6.84 6.12
CA ARG A 43 15.90 -7.70 5.95
C ARG A 43 17.18 -7.05 6.46
N THR A 44 17.29 -5.74 6.31
CA THR A 44 18.48 -4.98 6.69
C THR A 44 18.34 -4.26 8.02
N PHE A 45 17.32 -4.58 8.82
CA PHE A 45 16.97 -3.84 10.04
C PHE A 45 18.18 -3.68 10.99
N TRP A 46 18.90 -4.78 11.23
CA TRP A 46 20.07 -4.83 12.11
C TRP A 46 21.41 -4.52 11.40
N TYR A 47 21.35 -4.27 10.09
CA TYR A 47 22.53 -3.97 9.29
C TYR A 47 22.95 -2.51 9.54
N PRO A 48 24.24 -2.26 9.82
CA PRO A 48 24.74 -0.91 10.07
C PRO A 48 24.49 0.02 8.89
N TRP A 49 24.23 1.29 9.19
CA TRP A 49 24.04 2.32 8.18
C TRP A 49 25.39 2.70 7.54
N ARG A 50 25.38 2.96 6.22
CA ARG A 50 26.56 3.03 5.33
C ARG A 50 27.88 3.47 5.98
N ARG A 51 28.94 2.71 5.66
CA ARG A 51 30.39 3.06 5.69
C ARG A 51 31.02 3.56 7.00
N TYR A 52 30.28 3.78 8.08
CA TYR A 52 30.87 4.05 9.40
C TYR A 52 31.20 2.77 10.18
N MET A 53 31.72 1.76 9.49
CA MET A 53 32.38 0.64 10.16
C MET A 53 33.84 1.02 10.35
N THR A 54 34.17 1.56 11.52
CA THR A 54 35.56 1.60 11.97
C THR A 54 35.97 0.14 12.24
N GLY A 55 36.94 -0.35 11.48
CA GLY A 55 37.50 -1.68 11.69
C GLY A 55 38.11 -1.79 13.07
N TYR A 56 37.92 -2.94 13.73
CA TYR A 56 38.55 -3.18 15.02
C TYR A 56 40.07 -3.14 14.89
N PRO A 57 40.78 -2.40 15.75
CA PRO A 57 42.24 -2.35 15.71
C PRO A 57 42.84 -3.75 15.98
N ARG A 58 43.94 -4.08 15.31
CA ARG A 58 44.69 -5.34 15.53
C ARG A 58 45.40 -5.37 16.89
N THR A 59 45.63 -4.19 17.47
CA THR A 59 46.24 -3.98 18.79
C THR A 59 45.15 -3.68 19.80
N ILE A 60 45.29 -4.20 21.02
CA ILE A 60 44.37 -3.91 22.14
C ILE A 60 44.71 -2.52 22.68
N ASP A 61 44.29 -1.49 21.95
CA ASP A 61 44.26 -0.10 22.43
C ASP A 61 42.84 0.20 22.91
N PRO A 62 42.61 0.33 24.23
CA PRO A 62 41.28 0.57 24.81
C PRO A 62 40.60 1.81 24.23
N LYS A 63 41.36 2.85 23.87
CA LYS A 63 40.81 4.10 23.34
C LYS A 63 40.21 3.89 21.95
N ILE A 64 40.98 3.27 21.06
CA ILE A 64 40.56 2.99 19.67
C ILE A 64 39.44 1.94 19.65
N LEU A 65 39.46 1.00 20.58
CA LEU A 65 38.38 0.03 20.78
C LEU A 65 37.06 0.72 21.16
N PHE A 66 37.10 1.68 22.09
CA PHE A 66 35.91 2.40 22.53
C PHE A 66 35.32 3.29 21.42
N GLU A 67 36.18 4.00 20.68
CA GLU A 67 35.77 4.85 19.55
C GLU A 67 35.12 4.02 18.43
N SER A 68 35.67 2.84 18.11
CA SER A 68 35.10 1.94 17.09
C SER A 68 33.80 1.27 17.53
N LEU A 69 33.68 0.87 18.80
CA LEU A 69 32.42 0.36 19.38
C LEU A 69 31.31 1.40 19.31
N PHE A 70 31.59 2.63 19.77
CA PHE A 70 30.58 3.69 19.82
C PHE A 70 30.13 4.11 18.42
N GLY A 71 31.06 4.23 17.46
CA GLY A 71 30.75 4.51 16.05
C GLY A 71 29.86 3.44 15.42
N ASN A 72 30.16 2.16 15.66
CA ASN A 72 29.36 1.05 15.15
C ASN A 72 27.95 1.01 15.78
N ILE A 73 27.83 1.26 17.08
CA ILE A 73 26.53 1.31 17.78
C ILE A 73 25.69 2.47 17.23
N MET A 74 26.27 3.66 17.09
CA MET A 74 25.57 4.83 16.55
C MET A 74 25.13 4.62 15.10
N SER A 75 25.98 4.04 14.25
CA SER A 75 25.63 3.69 12.87
C SER A 75 24.44 2.73 12.79
N ARG A 76 24.41 1.70 13.66
CA ARG A 76 23.27 0.78 13.74
C ARG A 76 22.01 1.47 14.28
N GLY A 77 22.15 2.32 15.29
CA GLY A 77 21.07 3.12 15.87
C GLY A 77 20.36 3.99 14.83
N ILE A 78 21.13 4.80 14.10
CA ILE A 78 20.60 5.67 13.04
C ILE A 78 19.91 4.83 11.95
N GLY A 79 20.54 3.72 11.54
CA GLY A 79 19.95 2.82 10.55
C GLY A 79 18.63 2.19 10.99
N MET A 80 18.52 1.80 12.26
CA MET A 80 17.28 1.26 12.83
C MET A 80 16.18 2.32 12.89
N ILE A 81 16.50 3.56 13.30
CA ILE A 81 15.52 4.66 13.39
C ILE A 81 14.93 4.96 12.01
N LEU A 82 15.79 5.17 11.00
CA LEU A 82 15.35 5.46 9.63
C LEU A 82 14.52 4.32 9.05
N ARG A 83 14.96 3.06 9.21
CA ARG A 83 14.21 1.90 8.71
C ARG A 83 12.87 1.74 9.42
N THR A 84 12.81 1.96 10.73
CA THR A 84 11.54 1.94 11.49
C THR A 84 10.58 2.99 10.95
N PHE A 85 11.06 4.20 10.69
CA PHE A 85 10.26 5.27 10.09
C PHE A 85 9.70 4.89 8.72
N PHE A 86 10.53 4.36 7.81
CA PHE A 86 10.07 3.91 6.49
C PHE A 86 9.09 2.74 6.57
N ILE A 87 9.31 1.78 7.47
CA ILE A 87 8.39 0.65 7.70
C ILE A 87 7.03 1.18 8.19
N LEU A 88 7.02 2.09 9.16
CA LEU A 88 5.78 2.68 9.69
C LEU A 88 5.02 3.46 8.61
N LEU A 89 5.71 4.31 7.84
CA LEU A 89 5.10 5.03 6.73
C LEU A 89 4.53 4.08 5.67
N GLY A 90 5.27 3.02 5.31
CA GLY A 90 4.82 2.01 4.37
C GLY A 90 3.56 1.30 4.84
N ILE A 91 3.50 0.90 6.12
CA ILE A 91 2.31 0.25 6.70
C ILE A 91 1.12 1.21 6.72
N ILE A 92 1.31 2.47 7.09
CA ILE A 92 0.23 3.48 7.10
C ILE A 92 -0.29 3.71 5.68
N PHE A 93 0.60 3.83 4.70
CA PHE A 93 0.25 3.98 3.29
C PHE A 93 -0.52 2.75 2.78
N ASP A 94 -0.03 1.55 3.02
CA ASP A 94 -0.69 0.30 2.60
C ASP A 94 -2.06 0.15 3.26
N ALA A 95 -2.20 0.52 4.54
CA ALA A 95 -3.49 0.53 5.24
C ALA A 95 -4.49 1.50 4.59
N PHE A 96 -4.03 2.69 4.21
CA PHE A 96 -4.86 3.66 3.47
C PHE A 96 -5.29 3.10 2.12
N ILE A 97 -4.36 2.60 1.31
CA ILE A 97 -4.65 2.00 0.00
C ILE A 97 -5.58 0.78 0.14
N PHE A 98 -5.44 -0.01 1.20
CA PHE A 98 -6.30 -1.14 1.48
C PHE A 98 -7.76 -0.68 1.70
N VAL A 99 -7.99 0.30 2.57
CA VAL A 99 -9.33 0.84 2.84
C VAL A 99 -9.94 1.45 1.58
N PHE A 100 -9.18 2.26 0.85
CA PHE A 100 -9.67 2.91 -0.38
C PHE A 100 -9.95 1.91 -1.50
N GLY A 101 -9.12 0.89 -1.69
CA GLY A 101 -9.37 -0.13 -2.69
C GLY A 101 -10.58 -1.01 -2.36
N LEU A 102 -10.79 -1.33 -1.08
CA LEU A 102 -11.98 -2.04 -0.64
C LEU A 102 -13.25 -1.20 -0.87
N ALA A 103 -13.21 0.09 -0.52
CA ALA A 103 -14.31 1.02 -0.79
C ALA A 103 -14.59 1.17 -2.29
N ALA A 104 -13.54 1.27 -3.12
CA ALA A 104 -13.68 1.35 -4.58
C ALA A 104 -14.32 0.09 -5.17
N LEU A 105 -13.92 -1.10 -4.71
CA LEU A 105 -14.54 -2.37 -5.12
C LEU A 105 -16.00 -2.46 -4.69
N ALA A 106 -16.30 -2.09 -3.44
CA ALA A 106 -17.66 -2.08 -2.92
C ALA A 106 -18.56 -1.11 -3.73
N LEU A 107 -18.07 0.10 -4.00
CA LEU A 107 -18.76 1.08 -4.84
C LEU A 107 -18.93 0.56 -6.28
N TRP A 108 -17.94 -0.11 -6.85
CA TRP A 108 -18.05 -0.66 -8.21
C TRP A 108 -19.15 -1.72 -8.32
N VAL A 109 -19.21 -2.65 -7.36
CA VAL A 109 -20.26 -3.69 -7.33
C VAL A 109 -21.63 -3.09 -7.00
N ALA A 110 -21.68 -2.05 -6.15
CA ALA A 110 -22.90 -1.36 -5.80
C ALA A 110 -23.40 -0.40 -6.90
N ALA A 111 -22.52 0.09 -7.78
CA ALA A 111 -22.83 1.07 -8.82
C ALA A 111 -24.07 0.74 -9.67
N PRO A 112 -24.25 -0.49 -10.22
CA PRO A 112 -25.45 -0.82 -10.98
C PRO A 112 -26.74 -0.78 -10.15
N PHE A 113 -26.68 -1.09 -8.86
CA PHE A 113 -27.86 -1.01 -7.99
C PHE A 113 -28.14 0.43 -7.59
N LEU A 114 -27.10 1.22 -7.32
CA LEU A 114 -27.20 2.61 -6.94
C LEU A 114 -27.75 3.45 -8.10
N SER A 115 -27.36 3.17 -9.34
CA SER A 115 -27.89 3.85 -10.51
C SER A 115 -29.39 3.58 -10.71
N LEU A 116 -29.84 2.34 -10.55
CA LEU A 116 -31.26 1.99 -10.58
C LEU A 116 -32.04 2.68 -9.46
N TYR A 117 -31.49 2.71 -8.24
CA TYR A 117 -32.09 3.41 -7.11
C TYR A 117 -32.21 4.92 -7.36
N MET A 118 -31.17 5.55 -7.90
CA MET A 118 -31.19 6.99 -8.24
C MET A 118 -32.24 7.33 -9.29
N ILE A 119 -32.41 6.49 -10.31
CA ILE A 119 -33.46 6.67 -11.32
C ILE A 119 -34.85 6.57 -10.67
N TRP A 120 -35.08 5.56 -9.83
CA TRP A 120 -36.34 5.38 -9.11
C TRP A 120 -36.64 6.56 -8.17
N ALA A 121 -35.65 7.01 -7.39
CA ALA A 121 -35.79 8.13 -6.48
C ALA A 121 -36.09 9.45 -7.23
N GLY A 122 -35.42 9.68 -8.36
CA GLY A 122 -35.67 10.83 -9.24
C GLY A 122 -37.09 10.84 -9.80
N MET A 123 -37.57 9.70 -10.30
CA MET A 123 -38.97 9.58 -10.75
C MET A 123 -39.95 9.86 -9.62
N LYS A 124 -39.72 9.31 -8.43
CA LYS A 124 -40.57 9.53 -7.26
C LYS A 124 -40.69 11.03 -6.91
N ILE A 125 -39.58 11.75 -6.91
CA ILE A 125 -39.56 13.20 -6.62
C ILE A 125 -40.33 13.98 -7.69
N TYR A 126 -40.12 13.66 -8.97
CA TYR A 126 -40.83 14.33 -10.07
C TYR A 126 -42.35 14.18 -9.96
N PHE A 127 -42.84 12.97 -9.65
CA PHE A 127 -44.29 12.71 -9.55
C PHE A 127 -44.92 13.21 -8.24
N LEU A 128 -44.20 13.20 -7.10
CA LEU A 128 -44.72 13.73 -5.82
C LEU A 128 -44.55 15.25 -5.66
N GLY A 129 -43.66 15.90 -6.40
CA GLY A 129 -43.47 17.35 -6.35
C GLY A 129 -44.46 18.16 -7.20
N HIS A 130 -45.31 17.48 -7.98
CA HIS A 130 -46.32 18.07 -8.87
C HIS A 130 -47.78 17.83 -8.42
N VAL A 131 -47.99 17.40 -7.17
CA VAL A 131 -49.30 17.31 -6.49
C VAL A 131 -49.32 18.30 -5.33
#